data_AF-A0A1C5R4D2-F1
#
_entry.id   AF-A0A1C5R4D2-F1
#
_cell.length_a   1.000
_cell.length_b   1.000
_cell.length_c   1.000
_cell.angle_alpha   90.00
_cell.angle_beta   90.00
_cell.angle_gamma   90.00
#
_symmetry.space_group_name_H-M   'P 1'
#
loop_
_entity.id
_entity.type
_entity.pdbx_description
1 polymer ?
#
loop_
_entity_poly.entity_id
_entity_poly.type
_entity_poly.pdbx_seq_one_letter_code
_entity_poly.pdbx_strand_id
1 'polypeptide(L)'
;MHRLIGALLSSELKEQGKLDIIEHEYNIPISSEFREDVSVMCNLSQGIVDDTKIEIIINMYENKFSLEQISLATKKSIAEIEKIIKENKSVLV
;
A
#
# COMPACT_ATOMS: atom_id res chain seq x y z
N MET A 1 -13.09 23.06 -0.84
CA MET A 1 -11.94 22.41 -0.18
C MET A 1 -10.67 22.82 -0.92
N HIS A 2 -9.57 23.13 -0.25
CA HIS A 2 -8.35 23.64 -0.91
C HIS A 2 -7.64 22.51 -1.69
N ARG A 3 -7.34 22.73 -2.98
CA ARG A 3 -6.85 21.69 -3.89
C ARG A 3 -5.50 21.09 -3.47
N LEU A 4 -4.57 21.91 -2.95
CA LEU A 4 -3.30 21.43 -2.39
C LEU A 4 -3.50 20.46 -1.23
N ILE A 5 -4.36 20.82 -0.27
CA ILE A 5 -4.63 19.99 0.91
C ILE A 5 -5.31 18.69 0.48
N GLY A 6 -6.26 18.79 -0.47
CA GLY A 6 -6.91 17.62 -1.06
C GLY A 6 -5.92 16.69 -1.78
N ALA A 7 -4.97 17.24 -2.53
CA ALA A 7 -3.94 16.46 -3.22
C ALA A 7 -3.01 15.73 -2.24
N LEU A 8 -2.53 16.43 -1.21
CA LEU A 8 -1.63 15.87 -0.20
C LEU A 8 -2.26 14.70 0.55
N LEU A 9 -3.53 14.83 0.94
CA LEU A 9 -4.24 13.82 1.72
C LEU A 9 -4.97 12.75 0.89
N SER A 10 -5.02 12.88 -0.44
CA SER A 10 -5.74 11.94 -1.30
C SER A 10 -5.05 10.57 -1.33
N SER A 11 -5.84 9.50 -1.11
CA SER A 11 -5.41 8.12 -1.33
C SER A 11 -5.50 7.68 -2.80
N GLU A 12 -6.18 8.46 -3.65
CA GLU A 12 -6.37 8.16 -5.07
C GLU A 12 -5.23 8.74 -5.93
N LEU A 13 -4.64 9.85 -5.49
CA LEU A 13 -3.57 10.52 -6.22
C LEU A 13 -2.24 9.81 -5.97
N LYS A 14 -1.59 9.37 -7.05
CA LYS A 14 -0.24 8.77 -6.97
C LYS A 14 0.80 9.82 -6.56
N GLU A 15 1.91 9.36 -5.99
CA GLU A 15 3.04 10.18 -5.53
C GLU A 15 3.43 11.28 -6.54
N GLN A 16 3.67 10.92 -7.80
CA GLN A 16 4.04 11.89 -8.84
C GLN A 16 2.97 12.95 -9.08
N GLY A 17 1.68 12.58 -9.04
CA GLY A 17 0.59 13.55 -9.19
C GLY A 17 0.53 14.54 -8.03
N LYS A 18 0.89 14.11 -6.81
CA LYS A 18 1.00 15.01 -5.65
C LYS A 18 2.13 16.01 -5.87
N LEU A 19 3.29 15.53 -6.29
CA LEU A 19 4.47 16.36 -6.57
C LEU A 19 4.20 17.38 -7.70
N ASP A 20 3.54 16.95 -8.77
CA ASP A 20 3.21 17.82 -9.91
C ASP A 20 2.30 18.99 -9.49
N ILE A 21 1.30 18.74 -8.64
CA ILE A 21 0.39 19.78 -8.13
C ILE A 21 1.18 20.80 -7.29
N ILE A 22 2.06 20.34 -6.42
CA ILE A 22 2.85 21.20 -5.53
C ILE A 22 3.80 22.08 -6.36
N GLU A 23 4.49 21.47 -7.33
CA GLU A 23 5.51 22.13 -8.16
C GLU A 23 4.93 23.10 -9.19
N HIS A 24 3.95 22.65 -9.97
CA HIS A 24 3.52 23.37 -11.18
C HIS A 24 2.26 24.22 -10.99
N GLU A 25 1.42 23.89 -10.01
CA GLU A 25 0.17 24.64 -9.77
C GLU A 25 0.26 25.60 -8.59
N TYR A 26 1.07 25.27 -7.61
CA TYR A 26 1.31 26.10 -6.43
C TYR A 26 2.70 26.78 -6.46
N ASN A 27 3.52 26.50 -7.48
CA ASN A 27 4.87 27.04 -7.64
C ASN A 27 5.76 26.85 -6.41
N ILE A 28 5.56 25.75 -5.68
CA ILE A 28 6.39 25.40 -4.52
C ILE A 28 7.52 24.52 -5.05
N PRO A 29 8.79 24.98 -5.00
CA PRO A 29 9.90 24.21 -5.50
C PRO A 29 10.07 22.91 -4.71
N ILE A 30 10.25 21.81 -5.43
CA ILE A 30 10.41 20.47 -4.85
C ILE A 30 11.90 20.15 -4.72
N SER A 31 12.38 19.96 -3.48
CA SER A 31 13.71 19.41 -3.23
C SER A 31 13.71 17.87 -3.32
N SER A 32 14.88 17.26 -3.47
CA SER A 32 15.03 15.80 -3.40
C SER A 32 14.58 15.24 -2.05
N GLU A 33 14.91 15.93 -0.96
CA GLU A 33 14.48 15.59 0.40
C GLU A 33 12.94 15.59 0.51
N PHE A 34 12.27 16.60 -0.05
CA PHE A 34 10.82 16.64 -0.06
C PHE A 34 10.19 15.51 -0.89
N ARG A 35 10.83 15.09 -1.99
CA ARG A 35 10.37 13.90 -2.75
C ARG A 35 10.49 12.64 -1.91
N GLU A 36 11.59 12.47 -1.19
CA GLU A 36 11.79 11.34 -0.29
C GLU A 36 10.72 11.32 0.81
N ASP A 37 10.43 12.46 1.44
CA ASP A 37 9.38 12.57 2.46
C ASP A 37 7.99 12.21 1.93
N VAL A 38 7.63 12.69 0.74
CA VAL A 38 6.34 12.37 0.09
C VAL A 38 6.29 10.88 -0.29
N SER A 39 7.40 10.30 -0.73
CA SER A 39 7.48 8.87 -1.03
C SER A 39 7.33 8.02 0.23
N VAL A 40 8.04 8.36 1.31
CA VAL A 40 7.91 7.68 2.62
C VAL A 40 6.48 7.75 3.12
N MET A 41 5.83 8.93 3.05
CA MET A 41 4.43 9.09 3.45
C MET A 41 3.48 8.20 2.63
N CYS A 42 3.63 8.18 1.30
CA CYS A 42 2.80 7.36 0.42
C CYS A 42 3.00 5.86 0.72
N ASN A 43 4.25 5.44 0.85
CA ASN A 43 4.62 4.05 1.11
C ASN A 43 4.23 3.59 2.53
N LEU A 44 4.26 4.46 3.53
CA LEU A 44 3.84 4.13 4.90
C LEU A 44 2.36 3.73 4.94
N SER A 45 1.49 4.52 4.29
CA SER A 45 0.06 4.20 4.20
C SER A 45 -0.20 2.91 3.42
N GLN A 46 0.58 2.66 2.37
CA GLN A 46 0.50 1.43 1.57
C GLN A 46 0.97 0.21 2.36
N GLY A 47 2.08 0.33 3.10
CA GLY A 47 2.63 -0.71 3.96
C GLY A 47 1.66 -1.16 5.05
N ILE A 48 1.02 -0.22 5.76
CA ILE A 48 0.00 -0.55 6.79
C ILE A 48 -1.18 -1.33 6.20
N VAL A 49 -1.66 -0.92 5.01
CA VAL A 49 -2.75 -1.62 4.32
C VAL A 49 -2.33 -3.02 3.86
N ASP A 50 -1.09 -3.17 3.38
CA ASP A 50 -0.60 -4.45 2.89
C ASP A 50 -0.30 -5.43 4.05
N ASP A 51 0.22 -4.97 5.18
CA ASP A 51 0.41 -5.77 6.40
C ASP A 51 -0.94 -6.31 6.92
N THR A 52 -1.97 -5.46 6.96
CA THR A 52 -3.34 -5.86 7.36
C THR A 52 -3.90 -6.93 6.42
N LYS A 53 -3.68 -6.81 5.10
CA LYS A 53 -4.13 -7.80 4.13
C LYS A 53 -3.38 -9.12 4.26
N ILE A 54 -2.09 -9.07 4.57
CA ILE A 54 -1.26 -10.26 4.83
C ILE A 54 -1.79 -11.01 6.06
N GLU A 55 -2.06 -10.31 7.17
CA GLU A 55 -2.61 -10.92 8.38
C GLU A 55 -3.95 -11.64 8.10
N ILE A 56 -4.84 -11.01 7.33
CA ILE A 56 -6.12 -11.62 6.92
C ILE A 56 -5.88 -12.90 6.11
N ILE A 57 -4.94 -12.89 5.15
CA ILE A 57 -4.59 -14.08 4.34
C ILE A 57 -4.09 -15.22 5.22
N ILE A 58 -3.19 -14.94 6.17
CA ILE A 58 -2.65 -15.94 7.09
C ILE A 58 -3.74 -16.51 7.98
N ASN A 59 -4.57 -15.66 8.60
CA ASN A 59 -5.67 -16.10 9.44
C ASN A 59 -6.67 -17.00 8.69
N MET A 60 -7.04 -16.63 7.44
CA MET A 60 -7.92 -17.48 6.62
C MET A 60 -7.26 -18.84 6.32
N TYR A 61 -5.97 -18.86 6.00
CA TYR A 61 -5.23 -20.10 5.75
C TYR A 61 -5.17 -20.99 7.01
N GLU A 62 -4.91 -20.40 8.17
CA GLU A 62 -4.89 -21.12 9.46
C GLU A 62 -6.26 -21.72 9.81
N ASN A 63 -7.35 -21.01 9.47
CA ASN A 63 -8.73 -21.46 9.62
C ASN A 63 -9.20 -22.42 8.50
N LYS A 64 -8.27 -23.00 7.72
CA LYS A 64 -8.52 -24.06 6.72
C LYS A 64 -9.38 -23.62 5.52
N PHE A 65 -9.43 -22.34 5.21
CA PHE A 65 -9.99 -21.88 3.93
C PHE A 65 -9.12 -22.40 2.77
N SER A 66 -9.75 -22.77 1.67
CA SER A 66 -9.04 -23.16 0.44
C SER A 66 -8.35 -21.97 -0.21
N LEU A 67 -7.27 -22.22 -0.96
CA LEU A 67 -6.53 -21.15 -1.66
C LEU A 67 -7.43 -20.41 -2.65
N GLU A 68 -8.39 -21.11 -3.26
CA GLU A 68 -9.40 -20.55 -4.16
C GLU A 68 -10.33 -19.58 -3.43
N GLN A 69 -10.77 -19.91 -2.21
CA GLN A 69 -11.59 -19.03 -1.38
C GLN A 69 -10.82 -17.78 -0.92
N ILE A 70 -9.56 -17.95 -0.52
CA ILE A 70 -8.70 -16.84 -0.11
C ILE A 70 -8.42 -15.93 -1.30
N SER A 71 -8.14 -16.50 -2.47
CA SER A 71 -7.96 -15.77 -3.73
C SER A 71 -9.19 -14.93 -4.07
N LEU A 72 -10.38 -15.53 -3.98
CA LEU A 72 -11.64 -14.83 -4.25
C LEU A 72 -11.85 -13.65 -3.28
N ALA A 73 -11.63 -13.86 -1.98
CA ALA A 73 -11.86 -12.85 -0.95
C ALA A 73 -10.87 -11.68 -1.03
N THR A 74 -9.60 -11.97 -1.33
CA THR A 74 -8.50 -11.00 -1.27
C THR A 74 -8.14 -10.39 -2.62
N LYS A 75 -8.72 -10.92 -3.71
CA LYS A 75 -8.44 -10.55 -5.11
C LYS A 75 -6.96 -10.71 -5.48
N LYS A 76 -6.26 -11.62 -4.82
CA LYS A 76 -4.87 -11.99 -5.14
C LYS A 76 -4.83 -13.30 -5.90
N SER A 77 -3.80 -13.47 -6.72
CA SER A 77 -3.55 -14.75 -7.38
C SER A 77 -3.14 -15.82 -6.34
N ILE A 78 -3.39 -17.09 -6.67
CA ILE A 78 -2.97 -18.22 -5.81
C ILE A 78 -1.45 -18.19 -5.59
N ALA A 79 -0.65 -17.86 -6.62
CA ALA A 79 0.80 -17.76 -6.53
C ALA A 79 1.26 -16.69 -5.53
N GLU A 80 0.60 -15.53 -5.49
CA GLU A 80 0.88 -14.50 -4.49
C GLU A 80 0.53 -14.98 -3.07
N ILE A 81 -0.59 -15.67 -2.91
CA ILE A 81 -1.02 -16.22 -1.61
C ILE A 81 -0.03 -17.26 -1.10
N GLU A 82 0.42 -18.18 -1.95
CA GLU A 82 1.45 -19.18 -1.60
C GLU A 82 2.76 -18.52 -1.16
N LYS A 83 3.19 -17.47 -1.87
CA LYS A 83 4.38 -16.69 -1.52
C LYS A 83 4.22 -16.05 -0.14
N ILE A 84 3.10 -15.38 0.12
CA ILE A 84 2.79 -14.74 1.41
C ILE A 84 2.81 -15.76 2.55
N ILE A 85 2.16 -16.92 2.37
CA ILE A 85 2.13 -18.00 3.37
C ILE A 85 3.54 -18.53 3.64
N LYS A 86 4.35 -18.73 2.59
CA LYS A 86 5.71 -19.25 2.71
C LYS A 86 6.64 -18.28 3.46
N GLU A 87 6.57 -17.00 3.13
CA GLU A 87 7.39 -15.95 3.75
C GLU A 87 7.04 -15.76 5.23
N ASN A 88 5.76 -15.82 5.59
CA ASN A 88 5.30 -15.60 6.96
C ASN A 88 5.31 -16.86 7.85
N LYS A 89 5.27 -18.08 7.28
CA LYS A 89 5.49 -19.32 8.06
C LYS A 89 6.87 -19.40 8.70
N SER A 90 7.88 -18.75 8.09
CA SER A 90 9.26 -18.76 8.59
C SER A 90 9.47 -17.88 9.82
N VAL A 91 8.49 -17.06 10.21
CA VAL A 91 8.56 -16.14 11.36
C VAL A 91 7.90 -16.73 12.62
N LEU A 92 7.18 -17.86 12.47
CA LEU A 92 6.44 -18.53 13.55
C LEU A 92 7.18 -19.75 14.16
N VAL A 93 8.50 -19.87 13.95
CA VAL A 93 9.36 -20.92 14.56
C VAL A 93 10.13 -20.37 15.75
#